data_AF-A0A1B4XEL6-F1
#
_entry.id   AF-A0A1B4XEL6-F1
#
_cell.length_a   1.000
_cell.length_b   1.000
_cell.length_c   1.000
_cell.angle_alpha   90.00
_cell.angle_beta   90.00
_cell.angle_gamma   90.00
#
_symmetry.space_group_name_H-M   'P 1'
#
loop_
_entity.id
_entity.type
_entity.pdbx_description
1 polymer ?
#
loop_
_entity_poly.entity_id
_entity_poly.type
_entity_poly.pdbx_seq_one_letter_code
_entity_poly.pdbx_strand_id
1 'polypeptide(L)'
;MIPEKKTGIASQNQGFSLVEVLVALLILSIGLLGLAALQTTSLQYNTGSYHRTQATYLAYDIIDRMRANSAAVADSDGNGYDQPASANVTAGTNCDTTDCTSAQLALYDVKRWYDRIVATLPDAVARPPTIQISTTKKVTVTIRWMESDLQKLQTWEVQL
;
A
#
# COMPACT_ATOMS: atom_id res chain seq x y z
N MET A 1 -86.49 27.01 21.85
CA MET A 1 -85.64 25.88 21.41
C MET A 1 -84.63 26.44 20.43
N ILE A 2 -83.33 26.35 20.74
CA ILE A 2 -82.22 27.05 20.06
C ILE A 2 -81.50 26.03 19.16
N PRO A 3 -81.19 26.32 17.88
CA PRO A 3 -80.36 25.43 17.07
C PRO A 3 -78.86 25.73 17.27
N GLU A 4 -78.12 24.69 17.63
CA GLU A 4 -76.66 24.66 17.80
C GLU A 4 -75.94 24.66 16.44
N LYS A 5 -74.99 25.58 16.24
CA LYS A 5 -74.16 25.64 15.02
C LYS A 5 -72.89 24.82 15.26
N LYS A 6 -72.82 23.62 14.66
CA LYS A 6 -71.61 22.77 14.69
C LYS A 6 -70.52 23.36 13.80
N THR A 7 -69.46 23.89 14.41
CA THR A 7 -68.24 24.34 13.72
C THR A 7 -67.33 23.13 13.47
N GLY A 8 -67.33 22.62 12.24
CA GLY A 8 -66.37 21.60 11.80
C GLY A 8 -64.98 22.22 11.61
N ILE A 9 -63.98 21.70 12.30
CA ILE A 9 -62.56 22.04 12.07
C ILE A 9 -62.13 21.28 10.81
N ALA A 10 -61.97 22.00 9.69
CA ALA A 10 -61.45 21.42 8.45
C ALA A 10 -59.93 21.21 8.60
N SER A 11 -59.49 19.96 8.60
CA SER A 11 -58.08 19.59 8.45
C SER A 11 -57.63 19.90 7.02
N GLN A 12 -56.85 20.96 6.82
CA GLN A 12 -56.18 21.23 5.55
C GLN A 12 -55.05 20.22 5.35
N ASN A 13 -55.29 19.21 4.53
CA ASN A 13 -54.23 18.38 3.97
C ASN A 13 -53.42 19.23 2.99
N GLN A 14 -52.25 19.69 3.39
CA GLN A 14 -51.28 20.33 2.49
C GLN A 14 -50.58 19.22 1.71
N GLY A 15 -51.06 18.96 0.49
CA GLY A 15 -50.38 18.05 -0.44
C GLY A 15 -49.08 18.66 -0.96
N PHE A 16 -48.06 17.83 -1.15
CA PHE A 16 -46.78 18.24 -1.72
C PHE A 16 -46.95 18.74 -3.17
N SER A 17 -46.26 19.84 -3.50
CA SER A 17 -46.20 20.33 -4.89
C SER A 17 -45.21 19.50 -5.72
N LEU A 18 -45.48 19.30 -7.01
CA LEU A 18 -44.57 18.61 -7.94
C LEU A 18 -43.19 19.32 -8.01
N VAL A 19 -43.20 20.65 -7.85
CA VAL A 19 -41.98 21.47 -7.76
C VAL A 19 -41.13 21.11 -6.53
N GLU A 20 -41.77 20.78 -5.41
CA GLU A 20 -41.07 20.44 -4.16
C GLU A 20 -40.31 19.11 -4.29
N VAL A 21 -40.93 18.12 -4.92
CA VAL A 21 -40.27 16.84 -5.23
C VAL A 21 -39.10 17.03 -6.20
N LEU A 22 -39.25 17.88 -7.23
CA LEU A 22 -38.17 18.18 -8.17
C LEU A 22 -36.98 18.85 -7.48
N VAL A 23 -37.23 19.81 -6.58
CA VAL A 23 -36.17 20.47 -5.80
C VAL A 23 -35.49 19.48 -4.85
N ALA A 24 -36.26 18.60 -4.19
CA ALA A 24 -35.71 17.56 -3.32
C ALA A 24 -34.80 16.59 -4.09
N LEU A 25 -35.22 16.14 -5.28
CA LEU A 25 -34.41 15.28 -6.15
C LEU A 25 -33.16 15.98 -6.67
N LEU A 26 -33.23 17.28 -6.98
CA LEU A 26 -32.07 18.08 -7.37
C LEU A 26 -31.02 18.14 -6.26
N ILE A 27 -31.45 18.49 -5.04
CA ILE A 27 -30.56 18.57 -3.86
C ILE A 27 -29.95 17.19 -3.58
N LEU A 28 -30.77 16.13 -3.61
CA LEU A 28 -30.31 14.75 -3.43
C LEU A 28 -29.25 14.36 -4.46
N SER A 29 -29.47 14.71 -5.73
CA SER A 29 -28.56 14.39 -6.83
C SER A 29 -27.20 15.06 -6.64
N ILE A 30 -27.19 16.35 -6.24
CA ILE A 30 -25.96 17.09 -5.93
C ILE A 30 -25.24 16.46 -4.73
N GLY A 31 -25.98 16.09 -3.68
CA GLY A 31 -25.44 15.42 -2.51
C GLY A 31 -24.78 14.07 -2.84
N LEU A 32 -25.41 13.27 -3.70
CA LEU A 32 -24.89 11.97 -4.11
C LEU A 32 -23.60 12.09 -4.96
N LEU A 33 -23.53 13.10 -5.84
CA LEU A 33 -22.30 13.39 -6.59
C LEU A 33 -21.15 13.79 -5.65
N GLY A 34 -21.43 14.59 -4.63
CA GLY A 34 -20.46 14.93 -3.59
C GLY A 34 -19.94 13.70 -2.84
N LEU A 35 -20.83 12.79 -2.45
CA LEU A 35 -20.47 11.53 -1.79
C LEU A 35 -19.61 10.62 -2.69
N ALA A 36 -19.95 10.50 -3.98
CA ALA A 36 -19.19 9.69 -4.92
C ALA A 36 -17.75 10.21 -5.12
N ALA A 37 -17.59 11.54 -5.18
CA ALA A 37 -16.27 12.17 -5.25
C ALA A 37 -15.44 11.89 -3.98
N LEU A 38 -16.04 12.02 -2.79
CA LEU A 38 -15.36 11.71 -1.53
C LEU A 38 -14.99 10.23 -1.43
N GLN A 39 -15.86 9.32 -1.87
CA GLN A 39 -15.58 7.88 -1.87
C GLN A 39 -14.39 7.54 -2.77
N THR A 40 -14.34 8.13 -3.97
CA THR A 40 -13.22 7.92 -4.91
C THR A 40 -11.90 8.38 -4.31
N THR A 41 -11.87 9.58 -3.73
CA THR A 41 -10.70 10.13 -3.07
C THR A 41 -10.27 9.28 -1.87
N SER A 42 -11.23 8.79 -1.07
CA SER A 42 -10.96 7.91 0.06
C SER A 42 -10.29 6.60 -0.37
N LEU A 43 -10.75 6.00 -1.47
CA LEU A 43 -10.14 4.79 -2.03
C LEU A 43 -8.70 5.04 -2.49
N GLN A 44 -8.45 6.17 -3.18
CA GLN A 44 -7.09 6.53 -3.60
C GLN A 44 -6.14 6.64 -2.40
N TYR A 45 -6.54 7.36 -1.34
CA TYR A 45 -5.73 7.45 -0.11
C TYR A 45 -5.52 6.11 0.58
N ASN A 46 -6.53 5.23 0.57
CA ASN A 46 -6.41 3.89 1.15
C ASN A 46 -5.37 3.04 0.41
N THR A 47 -5.43 3.03 -0.93
CA THR A 47 -4.44 2.29 -1.76
C THR A 47 -3.01 2.80 -1.57
N GLY A 48 -2.80 4.13 -1.54
CA GLY A 48 -1.49 4.71 -1.25
C GLY A 48 -0.96 4.32 0.14
N SER A 49 -1.81 4.38 1.16
CA SER A 49 -1.48 3.96 2.53
C SER A 49 -1.14 2.47 2.62
N TYR A 50 -1.86 1.63 1.86
CA TYR A 50 -1.60 0.20 1.76
C TYR A 50 -0.21 -0.07 1.18
N HIS A 51 0.14 0.52 0.03
CA HIS A 51 1.46 0.35 -0.58
C HIS A 51 2.60 0.82 0.32
N ARG A 52 2.44 1.95 1.01
CA ARG A 52 3.44 2.44 1.98
C ARG A 52 3.63 1.47 3.15
N THR A 53 2.55 0.89 3.65
CA THR A 53 2.59 -0.12 4.72
C THR A 53 3.31 -1.38 4.24
N GLN A 54 2.98 -1.87 3.04
CA GLN A 54 3.63 -3.03 2.44
C GLN A 54 5.12 -2.79 2.19
N ALA A 55 5.51 -1.64 1.64
CA ALA A 55 6.91 -1.28 1.43
C ALA A 55 7.68 -1.26 2.77
N THR A 56 7.09 -0.68 3.81
CA THR A 56 7.69 -0.66 5.15
C THR A 56 7.85 -2.08 5.72
N TYR A 57 6.83 -2.91 5.62
CA TYR A 57 6.88 -4.30 6.07
C TYR A 57 7.97 -5.10 5.33
N LEU A 58 8.02 -5.00 4.01
CA LEU A 58 9.01 -5.69 3.18
C LEU A 58 10.44 -5.18 3.45
N ALA A 59 10.63 -3.89 3.74
CA ALA A 59 11.93 -3.36 4.13
C ALA A 59 12.40 -3.94 5.47
N TYR A 60 11.52 -4.01 6.47
CA TYR A 60 11.87 -4.63 7.76
C TYR A 60 12.10 -6.13 7.64
N ASP A 61 11.30 -6.86 6.83
CA ASP A 61 11.51 -8.30 6.60
C ASP A 61 12.94 -8.60 6.10
N ILE A 62 13.42 -7.87 5.09
CA ILE A 62 14.79 -8.10 4.60
C ILE A 62 15.86 -7.66 5.60
N ILE A 63 15.63 -6.56 6.33
CA ILE A 63 16.55 -6.10 7.39
C ILE A 63 16.68 -7.13 8.51
N ASP A 64 15.58 -7.74 8.92
CA ASP A 64 15.58 -8.76 9.97
C ASP A 64 16.24 -10.07 9.51
N ARG A 65 16.06 -10.45 8.24
CA ARG A 65 16.80 -11.56 7.60
C ARG A 65 18.31 -11.28 7.58
N MET A 66 18.71 -10.04 7.24
CA MET A 66 20.11 -9.61 7.29
C MET A 66 20.68 -9.65 8.71
N ARG A 67 19.90 -9.29 9.73
CA ARG A 67 20.29 -9.43 11.15
C ARG A 67 20.53 -10.88 11.53
N ALA A 68 19.62 -11.78 11.12
CA ALA A 68 19.72 -13.21 11.41
C ALA A 68 20.92 -13.87 10.69
N ASN A 69 21.29 -13.37 9.51
CA ASN A 69 22.40 -13.85 8.69
C ASN A 69 23.49 -12.76 8.54
N SER A 70 23.98 -12.24 9.66
CA SER A 70 24.97 -11.15 9.69
C SER A 70 26.32 -11.53 9.07
N ALA A 71 26.62 -12.83 8.96
CA ALA A 71 27.82 -13.33 8.27
C ALA A 71 27.82 -12.93 6.78
N ALA A 72 26.68 -13.01 6.10
CA ALA A 72 26.55 -12.61 4.69
C ALA A 72 26.47 -11.09 4.47
N VAL A 73 26.28 -10.31 5.54
CA VAL A 73 26.38 -8.83 5.51
C VAL A 73 27.84 -8.38 5.60
N ALA A 74 28.68 -9.16 6.29
CA ALA A 74 30.11 -8.91 6.40
C ALA A 74 30.90 -9.43 5.19
N ASP A 75 30.27 -10.24 4.35
CA ASP A 75 30.87 -10.81 3.15
C ASP A 75 31.01 -9.74 2.06
N SER A 76 32.25 -9.41 1.72
CA SER A 76 32.61 -8.42 0.68
C SER A 76 32.77 -9.04 -0.71
N ASP A 77 32.53 -10.34 -0.85
CA ASP A 77 32.75 -11.08 -2.10
C ASP A 77 31.65 -10.82 -3.14
N GLY A 78 30.71 -9.91 -2.84
CA GLY A 78 29.63 -9.52 -3.73
C GLY A 78 28.58 -10.59 -3.94
N ASN A 79 28.59 -11.69 -3.18
CA ASN A 79 27.65 -12.82 -3.31
C ASN A 79 26.62 -12.86 -2.17
N GLY A 80 26.45 -11.74 -1.45
CA GLY A 80 25.58 -11.63 -0.29
C GLY A 80 24.33 -10.81 -0.57
N TYR A 81 23.97 -9.98 0.40
CA TYR A 81 22.79 -9.12 0.33
C TYR A 81 22.98 -7.85 -0.53
N ASP A 82 24.21 -7.56 -0.96
CA ASP A 82 24.57 -6.40 -1.80
C ASP A 82 24.29 -6.61 -3.31
N GLN A 83 23.78 -7.78 -3.67
CA GLN A 83 23.38 -8.11 -5.04
C GLN A 83 22.15 -7.29 -5.48
N PRO A 84 22.08 -6.90 -6.77
CA PRO A 84 20.99 -6.09 -7.28
C PRO A 84 19.70 -6.88 -7.25
N ALA A 85 18.81 -6.60 -6.30
CA ALA A 85 17.50 -7.21 -6.16
C ALA A 85 16.65 -7.01 -7.42
N SER A 86 16.71 -7.98 -8.33
CA SER A 86 16.19 -7.89 -9.69
C SER A 86 15.79 -9.27 -10.19
N ALA A 87 15.11 -9.31 -11.34
CA ALA A 87 14.72 -10.55 -12.00
C ALA A 87 15.91 -11.47 -12.33
N ASN A 88 17.12 -10.92 -12.41
CA ASN A 88 18.34 -11.66 -12.78
C ASN A 88 19.05 -12.30 -11.57
N VAL A 89 18.63 -12.00 -10.34
CA VAL A 89 19.19 -12.68 -9.15
C VAL A 89 18.79 -14.13 -9.21
N THR A 90 19.78 -15.00 -9.34
CA THR A 90 19.56 -16.44 -9.28
C THR A 90 19.81 -16.87 -7.84
N ALA A 91 18.78 -17.37 -7.17
CA ALA A 91 18.90 -17.86 -5.79
C ALA A 91 19.96 -18.98 -5.65
N GLY A 92 20.32 -19.65 -6.74
CA GLY A 92 21.31 -20.71 -6.82
C GLY A 92 20.85 -22.03 -6.21
N THR A 93 20.30 -22.00 -4.99
CA THR A 93 19.84 -23.16 -4.20
C THR A 93 18.53 -22.83 -3.48
N ASN A 94 17.62 -23.81 -3.34
CA ASN A 94 16.40 -23.65 -2.54
C ASN A 94 16.70 -23.93 -1.06
N CYS A 95 16.83 -22.87 -0.27
CA CYS A 95 17.13 -22.96 1.16
C CYS A 95 15.94 -23.36 2.04
N ASP A 96 14.74 -23.57 1.48
CA ASP A 96 13.61 -24.15 2.21
C ASP A 96 13.70 -25.69 2.29
N THR A 97 14.49 -26.34 1.42
CA THR A 97 14.58 -27.81 1.30
C THR A 97 15.98 -28.38 1.45
N THR A 98 17.00 -27.52 1.44
CA THR A 98 18.41 -27.91 1.45
C THR A 98 19.17 -26.97 2.38
N ASP A 99 20.17 -27.50 3.09
CA ASP A 99 21.07 -26.67 3.89
C ASP A 99 21.87 -25.72 2.99
N CYS A 100 21.82 -24.43 3.31
CA CYS A 100 22.52 -23.38 2.57
C CYS A 100 23.65 -22.77 3.41
N THR A 101 24.73 -22.36 2.73
CA THR A 101 25.70 -21.45 3.35
C THR A 101 25.08 -20.07 3.57
N SER A 102 25.70 -19.25 4.42
CA SER A 102 25.25 -17.87 4.66
C SER A 102 25.11 -17.06 3.36
N ALA A 103 26.04 -17.19 2.41
CA ALA A 103 25.95 -16.50 1.12
C ALA A 103 24.79 -17.03 0.25
N GLN A 104 24.60 -18.35 0.18
CA GLN A 104 23.48 -18.95 -0.57
C GLN A 104 22.13 -18.53 0.01
N LEU A 105 22.01 -18.49 1.34
CA LEU A 105 20.80 -18.03 2.01
C LEU A 105 20.49 -16.56 1.69
N ALA A 106 21.51 -15.69 1.66
CA ALA A 106 21.34 -14.28 1.32
C ALA A 106 20.81 -14.09 -0.12
N LEU A 107 21.37 -14.81 -1.10
CA LEU A 107 20.87 -14.78 -2.48
C LEU A 107 19.42 -15.28 -2.59
N TYR A 108 19.10 -16.35 -1.87
CA TYR A 108 17.74 -16.89 -1.79
C TYR A 108 16.76 -15.87 -1.21
N ASP A 109 17.14 -15.23 -0.10
CA ASP A 109 16.34 -14.20 0.56
C ASP A 109 16.13 -12.98 -0.34
N VAL A 110 17.18 -12.45 -0.99
CA VAL A 110 17.09 -11.31 -1.92
C VAL A 110 16.15 -11.63 -3.09
N LYS A 111 16.25 -12.84 -3.67
CA LYS A 111 15.37 -13.25 -4.77
C LYS A 111 13.91 -13.33 -4.32
N ARG A 112 13.65 -13.99 -3.19
CA ARG A 112 12.29 -14.15 -2.67
C ARG A 112 11.69 -12.80 -2.24
N TRP A 113 12.50 -11.92 -1.68
CA TRP A 113 12.12 -10.56 -1.34
C TRP A 113 11.76 -9.74 -2.58
N TYR A 114 12.58 -9.80 -3.63
CA TYR A 114 12.28 -9.18 -4.92
C TYR A 114 10.95 -9.67 -5.50
N ASP A 115 10.71 -10.99 -5.51
CA ASP A 115 9.47 -11.57 -6.04
C ASP A 115 8.24 -11.08 -5.27
N ARG A 116 8.33 -10.96 -3.93
CA ARG A 116 7.25 -10.40 -3.11
C ARG A 116 7.02 -8.92 -3.42
N ILE A 117 8.08 -8.14 -3.59
CA ILE A 117 7.97 -6.72 -3.95
C ILE A 117 7.27 -6.56 -5.30
N VAL A 118 7.67 -7.33 -6.31
CA VAL A 118 7.03 -7.32 -7.64
C VAL A 118 5.56 -7.74 -7.58
N ALA A 119 5.21 -8.70 -6.73
CA ALA A 119 3.82 -9.13 -6.56
C ALA A 119 2.95 -8.11 -5.81
N THR A 120 3.54 -7.22 -5.00
CA THR A 120 2.81 -6.36 -4.05
C THR A 120 2.79 -4.89 -4.46
N LEU A 121 3.89 -4.39 -5.01
CA LEU A 121 4.06 -2.97 -5.32
C LEU A 121 3.98 -2.75 -6.83
N PRO A 122 3.19 -1.75 -7.27
CA PRO A 122 3.11 -1.39 -8.68
C PRO A 122 4.46 -0.85 -9.16
N ASP A 123 4.80 -1.14 -10.42
CA ASP A 123 6.00 -0.64 -11.13
C ASP A 123 7.35 -1.15 -10.57
N ALA A 124 7.33 -2.11 -9.64
CA ALA A 124 8.54 -2.66 -9.01
C ALA A 124 9.50 -3.38 -9.99
N VAL A 125 8.99 -3.88 -11.12
CA VAL A 125 9.85 -4.50 -12.16
C VAL A 125 10.69 -3.45 -12.89
N ALA A 126 10.06 -2.33 -13.28
CA ALA A 126 10.75 -1.23 -13.95
C ALA A 126 11.67 -0.47 -12.99
N ARG A 127 11.34 -0.47 -11.69
CA ARG A 127 12.07 0.21 -10.63
C ARG A 127 12.39 -0.75 -9.50
N PRO A 128 13.38 -1.64 -9.69
CA PRO A 128 13.74 -2.62 -8.68
C PRO A 128 14.16 -1.93 -7.38
N PRO A 129 13.88 -2.58 -6.23
CA PRO A 129 14.39 -2.14 -4.95
C PRO A 129 15.91 -2.33 -4.91
N THR A 130 16.59 -1.60 -4.02
CA THR A 130 18.05 -1.67 -3.89
C THR A 130 18.46 -1.90 -2.45
N ILE A 131 19.47 -2.73 -2.26
CA ILE A 131 20.15 -2.93 -0.98
C ILE A 131 21.60 -2.47 -1.19
N GLN A 132 22.08 -1.59 -0.31
CA GLN A 132 23.46 -1.12 -0.33
C GLN A 132 24.06 -1.34 1.05
N ILE A 133 25.27 -1.89 1.09
CA ILE A 133 25.98 -2.20 2.33
C ILE A 133 27.30 -1.42 2.32
N SER A 134 27.50 -0.59 3.34
CA SER A 134 28.75 0.15 3.56
C SER A 134 29.84 -0.77 4.13
N THR A 135 31.11 -0.37 3.99
CA THR A 135 32.25 -1.01 4.68
C THR A 135 32.11 -1.01 6.21
N THR A 136 31.32 -0.09 6.76
CA THR A 136 30.98 -0.04 8.19
C THR A 136 29.76 -0.88 8.55
N LYS A 137 29.27 -1.78 7.69
CA LYS A 137 28.03 -2.57 7.87
C LYS A 137 26.75 -1.74 8.07
N LYS A 138 26.77 -0.49 7.58
CA LYS A 138 25.55 0.30 7.45
C LYS A 138 24.79 -0.20 6.23
N VAL A 139 23.58 -0.71 6.43
CA VAL A 139 22.69 -1.20 5.39
C VAL A 139 21.67 -0.15 5.03
N THR A 140 21.53 0.11 3.75
CA THR A 140 20.57 1.05 3.17
C THR A 140 19.65 0.29 2.22
N VAL A 141 18.38 0.17 2.58
CA VAL A 141 17.34 -0.46 1.75
C VAL A 141 16.49 0.64 1.15
N THR A 142 16.30 0.65 -0.17
CA THR A 142 15.44 1.59 -0.87
C THR A 142 14.37 0.85 -1.66
N ILE A 143 13.11 1.21 -1.44
CA ILE A 143 11.96 0.69 -2.17
C ILE A 143 11.25 1.85 -2.85
N ARG A 144 10.77 1.60 -4.07
CA ARG A 144 10.05 2.57 -4.91
C ARG A 144 8.70 1.98 -5.32
N TRP A 145 7.68 2.81 -5.38
CA TRP A 145 6.35 2.43 -5.87
C TRP A 145 5.64 3.63 -6.48
N MET A 146 4.58 3.35 -7.25
CA MET A 146 3.71 4.37 -7.84
C MET A 146 2.48 4.62 -6.96
N GLU A 147 2.13 5.88 -6.76
CA GLU A 147 0.91 6.31 -6.07
C GLU A 147 0.28 7.47 -6.85
N SER A 148 -0.90 7.26 -7.43
CA SER A 148 -1.62 8.27 -8.24
C SER A 148 -0.71 9.01 -9.24
N ASP A 149 -0.01 8.25 -10.08
CA ASP A 149 0.97 8.71 -11.08
C ASP A 149 2.24 9.40 -10.55
N LEU A 150 2.39 9.50 -9.22
CA LEU A 150 3.60 10.00 -8.58
C LEU A 150 4.50 8.84 -8.14
N GLN A 151 5.77 8.92 -8.50
CA GLN A 151 6.77 8.02 -7.99
C GLN A 151 7.07 8.35 -6.53
N LYS A 152 6.85 7.39 -5.63
CA LYS A 152 7.28 7.42 -4.24
C LYS A 152 8.55 6.60 -4.07
N LEU A 153 9.44 7.09 -3.22
CA LEU A 153 10.62 6.35 -2.79
C LEU A 153 10.77 6.49 -1.27
N GLN A 154 11.18 5.41 -0.62
CA GLN A 154 11.50 5.43 0.79
C GLN A 154 12.77 4.62 1.01
N THR A 155 13.62 5.14 1.91
CA THR A 155 14.90 4.55 2.26
C THR A 155 14.92 4.29 3.76
N TRP A 156 15.39 3.10 4.14
CA TRP A 156 15.63 2.70 5.51
C TRP A 156 17.12 2.46 5.68
N GLU A 157 17.71 3.10 6.69
CA GLU A 157 19.12 2.95 7.03
C GLU A 157 19.24 2.29 8.39
N VAL A 158 20.03 1.22 8.47
CA VAL A 158 20.21 0.44 9.70
C VAL A 158 21.67 0.03 9.84
N GLN A 159 22.18 0.09 11.07
CA GLN A 159 23.49 -0.44 11.42
C GLN A 159 23.35 -1.92 11.84
N LEU A 160 24.09 -2.81 11.19
CA LEU A 160 24.12 -4.26 11.44
C LEU A 160 25.48 -4.75 11.95
#